data_AF-A0A554IET8-F1
#
_entry.id   AF-A0A554IET8-F1
#
_cell.length_a   1.000
_cell.length_b   1.000
_cell.length_c   1.000
_cell.angle_alpha   90.00
_cell.angle_beta   90.00
_cell.angle_gamma   90.00
#
_symmetry.space_group_name_H-M   'P 1'
#
loop_
_entity.id
_entity.type
_entity.pdbx_description
1 polymer ?
#
loop_
_entity_poly.entity_id
_entity_poly.type
_entity_poly.pdbx_seq_one_letter_code
_entity_poly.pdbx_strand_id
1 'polypeptide(L)'
;MNFNKVFQKTFPVLKKVFNFFILLIIFLFAIFLSWYFTVEPTYSHDYNPLYQKLPEVSFSGSIVTVHNVRSFLHADKESYIQDYYDATFDLNTIRSIDYILIPFTDSKFKAHAMLSFGFEDGTYITISPEGMREKGEEYSLFKTIFRQLELSYLIVDEKDALTLRAFSRGNLVYLYPLVLPKESMKILAEDMFVRAEELSHRPTWYSLLRDACATSVIQHIQKSLQKNDTLLGLRVFIPIFSDKYLYDNHLVDTSRSFSETKEGALIDEKIRQNIENDFDFSKKIRKI
;
A
#
# COMPACT_ATOMS: atom_id res chain seq x y z
N MET A 1 20.54 -58.31 -32.55
CA MET A 1 20.97 -57.45 -31.43
C MET A 1 19.83 -57.38 -30.43
N ASN A 2 20.04 -57.83 -29.18
CA ASN A 2 18.96 -58.23 -28.27
C ASN A 2 18.41 -57.02 -27.47
N PHE A 3 17.48 -56.27 -28.06
CA PHE A 3 16.88 -55.04 -27.49
C PHE A 3 16.35 -55.24 -26.05
N ASN A 4 15.81 -56.42 -25.73
CA ASN A 4 15.29 -56.74 -24.39
C ASN A 4 16.36 -56.76 -23.28
N LYS A 5 17.61 -57.16 -23.58
CA LYS A 5 18.70 -57.19 -22.58
C LYS A 5 19.26 -55.80 -22.28
N VAL A 6 19.22 -54.89 -23.26
CA VAL A 6 19.60 -53.49 -23.06
C VAL A 6 18.53 -52.79 -22.22
N PHE A 7 17.25 -53.00 -22.54
CA PHE A 7 16.11 -52.42 -21.84
C PHE A 7 16.01 -52.85 -20.36
N GLN A 8 16.26 -54.13 -20.04
CA GLN A 8 16.26 -54.62 -18.66
C GLN A 8 17.43 -54.09 -17.81
N LYS A 9 18.57 -53.74 -18.42
CA LYS A 9 19.72 -53.15 -17.69
C LYS A 9 19.61 -51.64 -17.52
N THR A 10 19.02 -50.92 -18.47
CA THR A 10 18.89 -49.45 -18.42
C THR A 10 17.75 -48.99 -17.52
N PHE A 11 16.64 -49.74 -17.43
CA PHE A 11 15.48 -49.39 -16.61
C PHE A 11 15.76 -49.20 -15.10
N PRO A 12 16.51 -50.09 -14.40
CA PRO A 12 16.84 -49.89 -12.97
C PRO A 12 17.83 -48.75 -12.73
N VAL A 13 18.74 -48.47 -13.67
CA VAL A 13 19.65 -47.31 -13.60
C VAL A 13 18.86 -46.02 -13.78
N LEU A 14 17.96 -45.97 -14.78
CA LEU A 14 17.07 -44.83 -15.00
C LEU A 14 16.16 -44.58 -13.79
N LYS A 15 15.63 -45.63 -13.15
CA LYS A 15 14.85 -45.53 -11.92
C LYS A 15 15.66 -45.02 -10.73
N LYS A 16 16.92 -45.44 -10.56
CA LYS A 16 17.81 -44.91 -9.52
C LYS A 16 18.15 -43.43 -9.74
N VAL A 17 18.47 -43.05 -10.97
CA VAL A 17 18.73 -41.65 -11.35
C VAL A 17 17.48 -40.80 -11.12
N PHE A 18 16.30 -41.28 -11.55
CA PHE A 18 15.02 -40.61 -11.32
C PHE A 18 14.72 -40.44 -9.82
N ASN A 19 14.89 -41.49 -9.01
CA ASN A 19 14.71 -41.41 -7.56
C ASN A 19 15.71 -40.46 -6.89
N PHE A 20 16.95 -40.41 -7.37
CA PHE A 20 17.94 -39.45 -6.89
C PHE A 20 17.50 -38.01 -7.13
N PHE A 21 16.99 -37.69 -8.33
CA PHE A 21 16.47 -36.35 -8.62
C PHE A 21 15.23 -36.01 -7.78
N ILE A 22 14.32 -36.96 -7.56
CA ILE A 22 13.18 -36.75 -6.66
C ILE A 22 13.65 -36.44 -5.24
N LEU A 23 14.57 -37.24 -4.69
CA LEU A 23 15.10 -37.02 -3.35
C LEU A 23 15.84 -35.68 -3.25
N LEU A 24 16.59 -35.30 -4.28
CA LEU A 24 17.25 -34.00 -4.36
C LEU A 24 16.24 -32.86 -4.35
N ILE A 25 15.15 -32.96 -5.13
CA ILE A 25 14.07 -31.95 -5.14
C ILE A 25 13.41 -31.85 -3.76
N ILE A 26 13.08 -32.97 -3.13
CA ILE A 26 12.48 -32.99 -1.79
C ILE A 26 13.44 -32.35 -0.77
N PHE A 27 14.73 -32.67 -0.86
CA PHE A 27 15.75 -32.11 0.03
C PHE A 27 15.90 -30.60 -0.15
N LEU A 28 16.01 -30.11 -1.40
CA LEU A 28 16.08 -28.68 -1.70
C LEU A 28 14.79 -27.96 -1.28
N PHE A 29 13.63 -28.60 -1.45
CA PHE A 29 12.36 -28.06 -1.00
C PHE A 29 12.27 -27.98 0.53
N ALA A 30 12.78 -28.98 1.25
CA ALA A 30 12.85 -28.96 2.71
C ALA A 30 13.78 -27.84 3.23
N ILE A 31 14.94 -27.63 2.58
CA ILE A 31 15.82 -26.49 2.87
C ILE A 31 15.09 -25.17 2.63
N PHE A 32 14.41 -25.06 1.48
CA PHE A 32 13.63 -23.87 1.14
C PHE A 32 12.54 -23.60 2.18
N LEU A 33 11.75 -24.59 2.59
CA LEU A 33 10.73 -24.42 3.62
C LEU A 33 11.33 -24.04 4.96
N SER A 34 12.44 -24.67 5.36
CA SER A 34 13.15 -24.32 6.58
C SER A 34 13.57 -22.86 6.58
N TRP A 35 14.23 -22.40 5.52
CA TRP A 35 14.58 -20.98 5.34
C TRP A 35 13.33 -20.09 5.33
N TYR A 36 12.30 -20.46 4.57
CA TYR A 36 11.08 -19.67 4.43
C TYR A 36 10.36 -19.45 5.76
N PHE A 37 10.35 -20.43 6.66
CA PHE A 37 9.69 -20.32 7.96
C PHE A 37 10.58 -19.78 9.08
N THR A 38 11.90 -19.70 8.89
CA THR A 38 12.86 -19.21 9.91
C THR A 38 13.35 -17.79 9.67
N VAL A 39 13.25 -17.26 8.45
CA VAL A 39 13.62 -15.88 8.15
C VAL A 39 12.59 -14.91 8.75
N GLU A 40 13.06 -14.13 9.73
CA GLU A 40 12.30 -13.08 10.41
C GLU A 40 12.43 -11.74 9.68
N PRO A 41 11.35 -10.95 9.59
CA PRO A 41 11.41 -9.59 9.07
C PRO A 41 12.21 -8.70 10.04
N THR A 42 12.93 -7.72 9.51
CA THR A 42 13.77 -6.82 10.31
C THR A 42 13.77 -5.44 9.70
N TYR A 43 14.01 -4.39 10.51
CA TYR A 43 14.22 -3.03 10.00
C TYR A 43 15.70 -2.64 9.87
N SER A 44 16.59 -3.63 9.82
CA SER A 44 18.04 -3.41 9.75
C SER A 44 18.60 -3.22 8.33
N HIS A 45 17.74 -3.15 7.31
CA HIS A 45 18.15 -2.99 5.91
C HIS A 45 18.49 -1.52 5.57
N ASP A 46 19.30 -1.30 4.53
CA ASP A 46 19.53 0.05 3.97
C ASP A 46 18.34 0.45 3.10
N TYR A 47 17.24 0.82 3.75
CA TYR A 47 16.01 1.19 3.06
C TYR A 47 16.15 2.44 2.21
N ASN A 48 15.32 2.51 1.18
CA ASN A 48 15.13 3.73 0.43
C ASN A 48 14.77 4.88 1.42
N PRO A 49 15.34 6.10 1.25
CA PRO A 49 15.13 7.16 2.23
C PRO A 49 13.65 7.56 2.44
N LEU A 50 12.78 7.23 1.48
CA LEU A 50 11.32 7.36 1.63
C LEU A 50 10.73 6.57 2.82
N TYR A 51 11.45 5.58 3.34
CA TYR A 51 11.05 4.70 4.45
C TYR A 51 12.00 4.78 5.66
N GLN A 52 12.91 5.77 5.70
CA GLN A 52 14.02 5.81 6.67
C GLN A 52 13.57 5.97 8.13
N LYS A 53 12.47 6.70 8.36
CA LYS A 53 11.82 6.79 9.67
C LYS A 53 10.40 6.28 9.55
N LEU A 54 10.05 5.34 10.42
CA LEU A 54 8.70 4.84 10.58
C LEU A 54 7.92 5.76 11.53
N PRO A 55 6.60 5.91 11.32
CA PRO A 55 5.79 6.68 12.24
C PRO A 55 5.64 5.95 13.58
N GLU A 56 5.67 6.69 14.67
CA GLU A 56 5.31 6.19 16.01
C GLU A 56 4.02 6.87 16.43
N VAL A 57 3.01 6.11 16.85
CA VAL A 57 1.66 6.61 17.11
C VAL A 57 1.22 6.23 18.51
N SER A 58 0.82 7.24 19.29
CA SER A 58 0.25 7.05 20.62
C SER A 58 -1.17 7.60 20.69
N PHE A 59 -1.97 7.00 21.58
CA PHE A 59 -3.38 7.33 21.76
C PHE A 59 -3.66 7.79 23.19
N SER A 60 -4.45 8.86 23.31
CA SER A 60 -5.06 9.33 24.55
C SER A 60 -6.54 9.62 24.32
N GLY A 61 -7.37 8.57 24.39
CA GLY A 61 -8.78 8.67 24.01
C GLY A 61 -8.93 8.84 22.51
N SER A 62 -9.62 9.90 22.07
CA SER A 62 -9.74 10.25 20.64
C SER A 62 -8.54 11.02 20.09
N ILE A 63 -7.60 11.41 20.96
CA ILE A 63 -6.41 12.16 20.56
C ILE A 63 -5.33 11.18 20.12
N VAL A 64 -4.83 11.38 18.90
CA VAL A 64 -3.75 10.61 18.29
C VAL A 64 -2.55 11.52 18.14
N THR A 65 -1.42 11.15 18.74
CA THR A 65 -0.14 11.85 18.54
C THR A 65 0.74 10.97 17.66
N VAL A 66 1.18 11.53 16.54
CA VAL A 66 2.05 10.87 15.56
C VAL A 66 3.39 11.56 15.58
N HIS A 67 4.44 10.80 15.86
CA HIS A 67 5.83 11.22 15.65
C HIS A 67 6.34 10.74 14.30
N ASN A 68 7.28 11.48 13.72
CA ASN A 68 7.87 11.19 12.41
C ASN A 68 6.86 11.21 11.24
N VAL A 69 5.92 12.16 11.23
CA VAL A 69 5.11 12.43 10.04
C VAL A 69 6.03 12.91 8.93
N ARG A 70 6.07 12.18 7.81
CA ARG A 70 6.95 12.52 6.68
C ARG A 70 6.41 13.73 5.92
N SER A 71 7.27 14.70 5.63
CA SER A 71 6.90 15.94 4.93
C SER A 71 7.93 16.35 3.88
N PHE A 72 8.25 15.45 2.95
CA PHE A 72 9.31 15.68 1.98
C PHE A 72 8.88 16.70 0.93
N LEU A 73 9.81 17.61 0.58
CA LEU A 73 9.64 18.56 -0.51
C LEU A 73 10.35 18.03 -1.75
N HIS A 74 9.58 17.70 -2.78
CA HIS A 74 10.10 17.07 -3.99
C HIS A 74 10.41 18.11 -5.07
N ALA A 75 11.66 18.14 -5.54
CA ALA A 75 12.07 18.90 -6.72
C ALA A 75 11.94 18.06 -8.00
N ASP A 76 12.23 16.75 -7.90
CA ASP A 76 11.97 15.76 -8.95
C ASP A 76 11.77 14.35 -8.30
N LYS A 77 11.92 13.26 -9.07
CA LYS A 77 11.75 11.86 -8.59
C LYS A 77 12.82 11.46 -7.56
N GLU A 78 14.03 11.97 -7.70
CA GLU A 78 15.23 11.53 -6.97
C GLU A 78 15.84 12.65 -6.12
N SER A 79 15.44 13.89 -6.37
CA SER A 79 15.82 15.09 -5.62
C SER A 79 14.67 15.58 -4.74
N TYR A 80 14.84 15.46 -3.44
CA TYR A 80 13.90 15.93 -2.43
C TYR A 80 14.62 16.36 -1.16
N ILE A 81 14.03 17.33 -0.45
CA ILE A 81 14.44 17.72 0.89
C ILE A 81 13.66 16.86 1.87
N GLN A 82 14.39 16.09 2.68
CA GLN A 82 13.80 15.26 3.72
C GLN A 82 13.40 16.11 4.91
N ASP A 83 12.18 15.93 5.39
CA ASP A 83 11.70 16.56 6.60
C ASP A 83 10.67 15.68 7.31
N TYR A 84 10.58 15.84 8.63
CA TYR A 84 9.67 15.12 9.49
C TYR A 84 9.16 16.04 10.60
N TYR A 85 7.89 15.95 10.93
CA TYR A 85 7.29 16.66 12.05
C TYR A 85 6.46 15.75 12.94
N ASP A 86 6.12 16.25 14.12
CA ASP A 86 5.21 15.59 15.03
C ASP A 86 3.87 16.33 15.00
N ALA A 87 2.76 15.59 14.99
CA ALA A 87 1.43 16.17 14.94
C ALA A 87 0.46 15.44 15.85
N THR A 88 -0.58 16.15 16.27
CA THR A 88 -1.64 15.61 17.10
C THR A 88 -2.98 15.91 16.46
N PHE A 89 -3.83 14.89 16.40
CA PHE A 89 -5.14 14.94 15.77
C PHE A 89 -6.21 14.46 16.75
N ASP A 90 -7.37 15.12 16.76
CA ASP A 90 -8.56 14.58 17.44
C ASP A 90 -9.41 13.84 16.42
N LEU A 91 -9.56 12.53 16.56
CA LEU A 91 -10.41 11.74 15.67
C LEU A 91 -11.88 12.21 15.69
N ASN A 92 -12.35 12.88 16.75
CA ASN A 92 -13.70 13.45 16.78
C ASN A 92 -13.88 14.62 15.79
N THR A 93 -12.80 15.28 15.38
CA THR A 93 -12.83 16.38 14.41
C THR A 93 -12.57 15.89 12.99
N ILE A 94 -12.54 14.58 12.75
CA ILE A 94 -12.49 14.04 11.39
C ILE A 94 -13.72 14.49 10.60
N ARG A 95 -13.46 15.04 9.42
CA ARG A 95 -14.47 15.66 8.56
C ARG A 95 -14.63 14.93 7.24
N SER A 96 -13.54 14.43 6.66
CA SER A 96 -13.55 13.75 5.37
C SER A 96 -12.48 12.68 5.32
N ILE A 97 -12.74 11.65 4.52
CA ILE A 97 -11.71 10.69 4.10
C ILE A 97 -11.78 10.59 2.58
N ASP A 98 -10.65 10.75 1.94
CA ASP A 98 -10.52 10.67 0.49
C ASP A 98 -9.70 9.44 0.11
N TYR A 99 -10.26 8.61 -0.77
CA TYR A 99 -9.52 7.50 -1.38
C TYR A 99 -8.73 8.00 -2.57
N ILE A 100 -7.41 7.83 -2.52
CA ILE A 100 -6.50 8.26 -3.57
C ILE A 100 -6.07 7.04 -4.38
N LEU A 101 -6.24 7.10 -5.71
CA LEU A 101 -5.83 6.07 -6.64
C LEU A 101 -4.87 6.64 -7.69
N ILE A 102 -3.73 5.98 -7.88
CA ILE A 102 -2.64 6.45 -8.73
C ILE A 102 -2.21 5.31 -9.66
N PRO A 103 -2.73 5.24 -10.90
CA PRO A 103 -2.29 4.27 -11.88
C PRO A 103 -0.78 4.39 -12.14
N PHE A 104 -0.08 3.27 -12.30
CA PHE A 104 1.31 3.32 -12.74
C PHE A 104 1.38 3.38 -14.26
N THR A 105 2.27 4.23 -14.78
CA THR A 105 2.46 4.42 -16.22
C THR A 105 3.02 3.17 -16.92
N ASP A 106 3.72 2.30 -16.19
CA ASP A 106 4.31 1.05 -16.69
C ASP A 106 3.29 -0.10 -16.81
N SER A 107 2.05 0.06 -16.33
CA SER A 107 1.09 -1.03 -16.28
C SER A 107 -0.37 -0.59 -16.31
N LYS A 108 -1.17 -1.28 -17.13
CA LYS A 108 -2.63 -1.09 -17.17
C LYS A 108 -3.39 -1.67 -15.98
N PHE A 109 -2.70 -2.44 -15.13
CA PHE A 109 -3.32 -3.19 -14.03
C PHE A 109 -2.82 -2.79 -12.65
N LYS A 110 -1.64 -2.16 -12.57
CA LYS A 110 -1.08 -1.70 -11.31
C LYS A 110 -1.54 -0.27 -11.02
N ALA A 111 -1.92 -0.04 -9.79
CA ALA A 111 -2.16 1.27 -9.24
C ALA A 111 -1.71 1.28 -7.78
N HIS A 112 -1.40 2.46 -7.28
CA HIS A 112 -1.17 2.69 -5.86
C HIS A 112 -2.41 3.30 -5.22
N ALA A 113 -2.76 2.83 -4.03
CA ALA A 113 -3.91 3.30 -3.28
C ALA A 113 -3.50 3.73 -1.87
N MET A 114 -4.12 4.79 -1.37
CA MET A 114 -3.90 5.33 -0.03
C MET A 114 -5.15 6.10 0.42
N LEU A 115 -5.21 6.47 1.70
CA LEU A 115 -6.27 7.33 2.23
C LEU A 115 -5.70 8.65 2.73
N SER A 116 -6.39 9.74 2.43
CA SER A 116 -6.17 11.04 3.06
C SER A 116 -7.31 11.36 4.03
N PHE A 117 -6.96 11.74 5.24
CA PHE A 117 -7.86 12.03 6.35
C PHE A 117 -7.86 13.54 6.61
N GLY A 118 -9.02 14.17 6.41
CA GLY A 118 -9.22 15.61 6.61
C GLY A 118 -9.92 15.92 7.92
N PHE A 119 -9.43 16.94 8.63
CA PHE A 119 -9.94 17.39 9.92
C PHE A 119 -10.65 18.76 9.81
N GLU A 120 -11.42 19.12 10.84
CA GLU A 120 -12.21 20.36 10.87
C GLU A 120 -11.36 21.64 10.78
N ASP A 121 -10.10 21.60 11.25
CA ASP A 121 -9.13 22.70 11.15
C ASP A 121 -8.56 22.89 9.72
N GLY A 122 -8.87 21.97 8.81
CA GLY A 122 -8.39 21.96 7.44
C GLY A 122 -7.07 21.24 7.23
N THR A 123 -6.54 20.56 8.26
CA THR A 123 -5.37 19.69 8.16
C THR A 123 -5.75 18.40 7.44
N TYR A 124 -4.84 17.89 6.61
CA TYR A 124 -4.99 16.60 5.91
C TYR A 124 -3.74 15.75 6.11
N ILE A 125 -3.93 14.50 6.53
CA ILE A 125 -2.85 13.53 6.67
C ILE A 125 -3.12 12.31 5.82
N THR A 126 -2.09 11.79 5.15
CA THR A 126 -2.21 10.63 4.27
C THR A 126 -1.58 9.41 4.92
N ILE A 127 -2.29 8.27 4.90
CA ILE A 127 -1.74 6.98 5.32
C ILE A 127 -1.64 6.07 4.11
N SER A 128 -0.41 5.60 3.83
CA SER A 128 -0.08 4.78 2.66
C SER A 128 0.52 3.45 3.09
N PRO A 129 -0.16 2.31 2.82
CA PRO A 129 0.46 0.99 2.94
C PRO A 129 1.55 0.81 1.87
N GLU A 130 2.74 0.43 2.29
CA GLU A 130 3.93 0.36 1.45
C GLU A 130 4.70 -0.95 1.70
N GLY A 131 5.17 -1.58 0.62
CA GLY A 131 6.27 -2.53 0.72
C GLY A 131 7.58 -1.75 0.74
N MET A 132 8.29 -1.78 1.86
CA MET A 132 9.58 -1.12 2.04
C MET A 132 10.60 -1.73 1.10
N ARG A 133 11.29 -0.88 0.34
CA ARG A 133 12.30 -1.28 -0.65
C ARG A 133 13.66 -0.82 -0.18
N GLU A 134 14.70 -1.59 -0.45
CA GLU A 134 16.07 -1.13 -0.21
C GLU A 134 16.47 -0.04 -1.21
N LYS A 135 17.56 0.67 -0.92
CA LYS A 135 18.07 1.74 -1.77
C LYS A 135 18.44 1.19 -3.15
N GLY A 136 17.99 1.89 -4.21
CA GLY A 136 18.24 1.50 -5.60
C GLY A 136 17.35 0.35 -6.10
N GLU A 137 16.43 -0.16 -5.28
CA GLU A 137 15.58 -1.28 -5.67
C GLU A 137 14.28 -0.86 -6.37
N GLU A 138 14.00 -1.53 -7.48
CA GLU A 138 12.69 -1.49 -8.14
C GLU A 138 11.72 -2.51 -7.53
N TYR A 139 10.42 -2.22 -7.64
CA TYR A 139 9.38 -3.14 -7.19
C TYR A 139 9.40 -4.43 -8.02
N SER A 140 9.37 -5.58 -7.35
CA SER A 140 9.32 -6.88 -8.00
C SER A 140 8.32 -7.81 -7.31
N LEU A 141 7.43 -8.41 -8.12
CA LEU A 141 6.49 -9.44 -7.67
C LEU A 141 7.21 -10.64 -7.05
N PHE A 142 8.39 -11.01 -7.57
CA PHE A 142 9.17 -12.12 -7.02
C PHE A 142 9.59 -11.86 -5.57
N LYS A 143 9.99 -10.62 -5.24
CA LYS A 143 10.38 -10.25 -3.87
C LYS A 143 9.24 -10.38 -2.87
N THR A 144 8.00 -10.10 -3.29
CA THR A 144 6.81 -10.30 -2.46
C THR A 144 6.54 -11.78 -2.16
N ILE A 145 6.89 -12.69 -3.07
CA ILE A 145 6.70 -14.15 -2.88
C ILE A 145 7.77 -14.72 -1.94
N PHE A 146 8.99 -14.20 -2.01
CA PHE A 146 10.16 -14.72 -1.29
C PHE A 146 10.48 -13.99 0.03
N ARG A 147 9.53 -13.26 0.64
CA ARG A 147 9.77 -12.54 1.92
C ARG A 147 10.99 -11.63 1.85
N GLN A 148 10.99 -10.70 0.90
CA GLN A 148 12.08 -9.74 0.68
C GLN A 148 11.61 -8.28 0.71
N LEU A 149 10.41 -8.03 1.22
CA LEU A 149 9.87 -6.69 1.44
C LEU A 149 9.13 -6.69 2.78
N GLU A 150 9.48 -5.78 3.68
CA GLU A 150 8.70 -5.51 4.87
C GLU A 150 7.51 -4.60 4.55
N LEU A 151 6.40 -4.82 5.25
CA LEU A 151 5.24 -3.95 5.22
C LEU A 151 5.46 -2.77 6.18
N SER A 152 5.08 -1.58 5.72
CA SER A 152 4.97 -0.37 6.55
C SER A 152 3.74 0.43 6.16
N TYR A 153 3.17 1.16 7.11
CA TYR A 153 2.16 2.17 6.85
C TYR A 153 2.81 3.51 7.11
N LEU A 154 3.11 4.24 6.04
CA LEU A 154 3.66 5.59 6.18
C LEU A 154 2.53 6.56 6.50
N ILE A 155 2.77 7.42 7.50
CA ILE A 155 1.94 8.59 7.78
C ILE A 155 2.69 9.80 7.25
N VAL A 156 2.09 10.48 6.29
CA VAL A 156 2.77 11.51 5.50
C VAL A 156 1.86 12.71 5.31
N ASP A 157 2.47 13.89 5.20
CA ASP A 157 1.80 15.09 4.76
C ASP A 157 1.16 14.85 3.37
N GLU A 158 -0.07 15.33 3.18
CA GLU A 158 -0.79 15.11 1.92
C GLU A 158 -0.03 15.72 0.73
N LYS A 159 0.63 16.86 0.92
CA LYS A 159 1.41 17.50 -0.14
C LYS A 159 2.60 16.65 -0.54
N ASP A 160 3.33 16.07 0.41
CA ASP A 160 4.40 15.10 0.14
C ASP A 160 3.85 13.92 -0.68
N ALA A 161 2.79 13.27 -0.19
CA ALA A 161 2.20 12.10 -0.83
C ALA A 161 1.83 12.34 -2.30
N LEU A 162 1.19 13.48 -2.56
CA LEU A 162 0.60 13.79 -3.86
C LEU A 162 1.61 14.40 -4.84
N THR A 163 2.47 15.31 -4.40
CA THR A 163 3.47 15.96 -5.26
C THR A 163 4.49 14.94 -5.78
N LEU A 164 4.93 13.98 -4.96
CA LEU A 164 5.80 12.88 -5.42
C LEU A 164 5.22 12.12 -6.62
N ARG A 165 3.88 12.04 -6.72
CA ARG A 165 3.21 11.20 -7.72
C ARG A 165 2.75 12.00 -8.94
N ALA A 166 2.06 13.11 -8.74
CA ALA A 166 1.55 13.92 -9.84
C ALA A 166 2.63 14.74 -10.54
N PHE A 167 3.56 15.31 -9.77
CA PHE A 167 4.61 16.18 -10.29
C PHE A 167 5.87 15.39 -10.62
N SER A 168 6.53 14.81 -9.61
CA SER A 168 7.83 14.17 -9.80
C SER A 168 7.81 12.92 -10.68
N ARG A 169 6.69 12.19 -10.72
CA ARG A 169 6.53 10.98 -11.53
C ARG A 169 5.62 11.17 -12.75
N GLY A 170 4.91 12.29 -12.84
CA GLY A 170 3.95 12.56 -13.92
C GLY A 170 2.75 11.62 -13.95
N ASN A 171 2.39 10.98 -12.83
CA ASN A 171 1.26 10.05 -12.78
C ASN A 171 -0.08 10.80 -12.77
N LEU A 172 -1.12 10.15 -13.29
CA LEU A 172 -2.49 10.52 -13.00
C LEU A 172 -2.79 10.25 -11.53
N VAL A 173 -3.56 11.15 -10.91
CA VAL A 173 -3.97 11.05 -9.51
C VAL A 173 -5.47 11.29 -9.44
N TYR A 174 -6.18 10.28 -8.94
CA TYR A 174 -7.60 10.35 -8.69
C TYR A 174 -7.85 10.45 -7.19
N LEU A 175 -8.71 11.36 -6.78
CA LEU A 175 -9.14 11.57 -5.39
C LEU A 175 -10.65 11.42 -5.33
N TYR A 176 -11.10 10.39 -4.60
CA TYR A 176 -12.50 10.04 -4.44
C TYR A 176 -12.95 10.29 -3.00
N PRO A 177 -13.77 11.32 -2.74
CA PRO A 177 -14.36 11.52 -1.42
C PRO A 177 -15.22 10.33 -1.02
N LEU A 178 -14.92 9.73 0.13
CA LEU A 178 -15.67 8.59 0.63
C LEU A 178 -16.97 9.03 1.29
N VAL A 179 -18.04 8.27 1.03
CA VAL A 179 -19.35 8.44 1.66
C VAL A 179 -19.45 7.46 2.82
N LEU A 180 -19.01 7.89 4.00
CA LEU A 180 -18.99 7.09 5.23
C LEU A 180 -19.69 7.83 6.38
N PRO A 181 -20.41 7.12 7.28
CA PRO A 181 -20.85 7.70 8.55
C PRO A 181 -19.66 8.20 9.37
N LYS A 182 -19.84 9.29 10.15
CA LYS A 182 -18.76 9.87 10.98
C LYS A 182 -18.12 8.85 11.92
N GLU A 183 -18.92 7.95 12.49
CA GLU A 183 -18.40 6.87 13.34
C GLU A 183 -17.49 5.89 12.57
N SER A 184 -17.87 5.49 11.36
CA SER A 184 -17.02 4.64 10.51
C SER A 184 -15.76 5.37 10.05
N MET A 185 -15.80 6.70 9.85
CA MET A 185 -14.58 7.46 9.55
C MET A 185 -13.58 7.42 10.72
N LYS A 186 -14.08 7.54 11.96
CA LYS A 186 -13.24 7.42 13.17
C LYS A 186 -12.62 6.04 13.29
N ILE A 187 -13.45 4.98 13.17
CA ILE A 187 -12.97 3.59 13.25
C ILE A 187 -11.92 3.32 12.16
N LEU A 188 -12.13 3.83 10.94
CA LEU A 188 -11.18 3.68 9.83
C LEU A 188 -9.84 4.37 10.13
N ALA A 189 -9.87 5.60 10.62
CA ALA A 189 -8.66 6.34 10.98
C ALA A 189 -7.90 5.64 12.11
N GLU A 190 -8.61 5.29 13.19
CA GLU A 190 -8.05 4.56 14.33
C GLU A 190 -7.40 3.25 13.90
N ASP A 191 -8.08 2.43 13.09
CA ASP A 191 -7.55 1.14 12.64
C ASP A 191 -6.25 1.27 11.83
N MET A 192 -6.17 2.28 10.96
CA MET A 192 -4.96 2.53 10.17
C MET A 192 -3.82 3.11 11.00
N PHE A 193 -4.11 3.98 11.97
CA PHE A 193 -3.10 4.51 12.90
C PHE A 193 -2.55 3.41 13.82
N VAL A 194 -3.43 2.58 14.40
CA VAL A 194 -3.02 1.41 15.18
C VAL A 194 -2.17 0.47 14.33
N ARG A 195 -2.55 0.24 13.06
CA ARG A 195 -1.76 -0.62 12.18
C ARG A 195 -0.38 -0.04 11.88
N ALA A 196 -0.26 1.28 11.73
CA ALA A 196 1.03 1.95 11.55
C ALA A 196 1.93 1.79 12.78
N GLU A 197 1.37 1.95 13.98
CA GLU A 197 2.09 1.74 15.24
C GLU A 197 2.53 0.28 15.45
N GLU A 198 1.65 -0.68 15.16
CA GLU A 198 2.03 -2.08 15.25
C GLU A 198 3.23 -2.41 14.36
N LEU A 199 3.21 -1.87 13.13
CA LEU A 199 4.28 -2.11 12.16
C LEU A 199 5.56 -1.40 12.57
N SER A 200 5.52 -0.19 13.15
CA SER A 200 6.73 0.52 13.61
C SER A 200 7.57 -0.30 14.60
N HIS A 201 6.92 -1.13 15.40
CA HIS A 201 7.55 -1.97 16.43
C HIS A 201 7.70 -3.44 16.04
N ARG A 202 6.86 -3.96 15.14
CA ARG A 202 6.85 -5.37 14.74
C ARG A 202 6.95 -5.49 13.23
N PRO A 203 8.18 -5.61 12.70
CA PRO A 203 8.40 -5.89 11.29
C PRO A 203 7.52 -7.05 10.82
N THR A 204 6.91 -6.91 9.67
CA THR A 204 6.03 -7.93 9.09
C THR A 204 6.35 -8.08 7.61
N TRP A 205 6.48 -9.31 7.13
CA TRP A 205 6.66 -9.57 5.70
C TRP A 205 5.44 -9.12 4.90
N TYR A 206 5.67 -8.34 3.84
CA TYR A 206 4.64 -7.94 2.89
C TYR A 206 4.14 -9.15 2.10
N SER A 207 2.82 -9.37 2.12
CA SER A 207 2.14 -10.35 1.29
C SER A 207 1.33 -9.67 0.20
N LEU A 208 1.62 -9.94 -1.08
CA LEU A 208 0.87 -9.38 -2.22
C LEU A 208 -0.65 -9.61 -2.11
N LEU A 209 -1.07 -10.74 -1.53
CA LEU A 209 -2.49 -11.11 -1.48
C LEU A 209 -3.27 -10.38 -0.37
N ARG A 210 -2.59 -9.83 0.64
CA ARG A 210 -3.22 -9.24 1.84
C ARG A 210 -2.83 -7.79 2.04
N ASP A 211 -1.56 -7.49 1.75
CA ASP A 211 -0.90 -6.24 2.10
C ASP A 211 -0.69 -5.34 0.89
N ALA A 212 -1.20 -5.73 -0.29
CA ALA A 212 -1.30 -4.81 -1.42
C ALA A 212 -2.11 -3.59 -1.03
N CYS A 213 -1.61 -2.41 -1.40
CA CYS A 213 -2.13 -1.13 -0.90
C CYS A 213 -3.65 -0.98 -1.09
N ALA A 214 -4.18 -1.29 -2.28
CA ALA A 214 -5.64 -1.28 -2.52
C ALA A 214 -6.39 -2.32 -1.68
N THR A 215 -5.84 -3.53 -1.56
CA THR A 215 -6.44 -4.61 -0.73
C THR A 215 -6.49 -4.21 0.74
N SER A 216 -5.38 -3.72 1.29
CA SER A 216 -5.29 -3.23 2.66
C SER A 216 -6.27 -2.08 2.94
N VAL A 217 -6.30 -1.05 2.09
CA VAL A 217 -7.21 0.08 2.26
C VAL A 217 -8.68 -0.37 2.23
N ILE A 218 -9.05 -1.24 1.28
CA ILE A 218 -10.42 -1.76 1.22
C ILE A 218 -10.77 -2.60 2.47
N GLN A 219 -9.85 -3.41 2.97
CA GLN A 219 -10.06 -4.18 4.21
C GLN A 219 -10.35 -3.26 5.40
N HIS A 220 -9.58 -2.18 5.56
CA HIS A 220 -9.80 -1.17 6.59
C HIS A 220 -11.18 -0.50 6.44
N ILE A 221 -11.58 -0.10 5.23
CA ILE A 221 -12.91 0.48 4.96
C ILE A 221 -14.04 -0.50 5.31
N GLN A 222 -13.90 -1.78 4.96
CA GLN A 222 -14.92 -2.78 5.27
C GLN A 222 -15.04 -3.02 6.77
N LYS A 223 -13.90 -3.12 7.47
CA LYS A 223 -13.86 -3.29 8.92
C LYS A 223 -14.52 -2.11 9.63
N SER A 224 -14.30 -0.88 9.17
CA SER A 224 -14.94 0.31 9.76
C SER A 224 -16.46 0.38 9.54
N LEU A 225 -16.96 -0.32 8.51
CA LEU A 225 -18.38 -0.52 8.24
C LEU A 225 -18.94 -1.78 8.92
N GLN A 226 -18.15 -2.47 9.74
CA GLN A 226 -18.50 -3.75 10.37
C GLN A 226 -18.95 -4.82 9.36
N LYS A 227 -18.43 -4.74 8.13
CA LYS A 227 -18.68 -5.72 7.07
C LYS A 227 -17.58 -6.76 7.10
N ASN A 228 -17.94 -8.01 7.37
CA ASN A 228 -17.02 -9.15 7.29
C ASN A 228 -17.19 -9.86 5.94
N ASP A 229 -16.69 -9.27 4.86
CA ASP A 229 -16.62 -9.97 3.56
C ASP A 229 -15.22 -10.53 3.34
N THR A 230 -14.99 -11.73 3.87
CA THR A 230 -13.72 -12.46 3.75
C THR A 230 -13.37 -12.86 2.31
N LEU A 231 -14.33 -12.84 1.38
CA LEU A 231 -14.11 -13.18 -0.03
C LEU A 231 -13.65 -11.98 -0.86
N LEU A 232 -13.73 -10.77 -0.31
CA LEU A 232 -13.39 -9.55 -1.04
C LEU A 232 -11.89 -9.34 -1.24
N GLY A 233 -11.07 -9.92 -0.36
CA GLY A 233 -9.61 -9.99 -0.53
C GLY A 233 -9.20 -10.64 -1.86
N LEU A 234 -10.11 -11.41 -2.50
CA LEU A 234 -9.90 -12.00 -3.81
C LEU A 234 -10.45 -11.15 -4.98
N ARG A 235 -11.36 -10.19 -4.73
CA ARG A 235 -11.98 -9.37 -5.79
C ARG A 235 -11.23 -8.07 -6.07
N VAL A 236 -10.42 -7.58 -5.13
CA VAL A 236 -9.57 -6.39 -5.30
C VAL A 236 -8.12 -6.78 -5.62
N PHE A 237 -7.89 -7.85 -6.39
CA PHE A 237 -6.53 -8.24 -6.79
C PHE A 237 -5.90 -7.29 -7.80
N ILE A 238 -6.71 -6.53 -8.53
CA ILE A 238 -6.24 -5.61 -9.54
C ILE A 238 -6.49 -4.20 -9.03
N PRO A 239 -5.47 -3.52 -8.47
CA PRO A 239 -5.64 -2.23 -7.82
C PRO A 239 -6.32 -1.18 -8.71
N ILE A 240 -6.15 -1.25 -10.04
CA ILE A 240 -6.75 -0.30 -10.98
C ILE A 240 -8.29 -0.31 -10.99
N PHE A 241 -8.94 -1.38 -10.50
CA PHE A 241 -10.41 -1.50 -10.44
C PHE A 241 -10.97 -1.22 -9.04
N SER A 242 -10.14 -0.79 -8.10
CA SER A 242 -10.56 -0.49 -6.74
C SER A 242 -11.52 0.71 -6.67
N ASP A 243 -11.37 1.70 -7.55
CA ASP A 243 -12.33 2.81 -7.71
C ASP A 243 -13.72 2.34 -8.12
N LYS A 244 -13.80 1.40 -9.07
CA LYS A 244 -15.05 0.78 -9.49
C LYS A 244 -15.68 -0.04 -8.37
N TYR A 245 -14.88 -0.71 -7.56
CA TYR A 245 -15.35 -1.40 -6.36
C TYR A 245 -16.01 -0.41 -5.38
N LEU A 246 -15.38 0.74 -5.11
CA LEU A 246 -15.95 1.77 -4.23
C LEU A 246 -17.29 2.28 -4.79
N TYR A 247 -17.35 2.55 -6.10
CA TYR A 247 -18.57 2.99 -6.78
C TYR A 247 -19.69 1.95 -6.67
N ASP A 248 -19.41 0.68 -6.99
CA ASP A 248 -20.42 -0.39 -6.96
C ASP A 248 -20.97 -0.70 -5.57
N ASN A 249 -20.24 -0.29 -4.52
CA ASN A 249 -20.63 -0.48 -3.13
C ASN A 249 -21.17 0.80 -2.48
N HIS A 250 -21.43 1.86 -3.27
CA HIS A 250 -21.92 3.16 -2.79
C HIS A 250 -21.01 3.79 -1.71
N LEU A 251 -19.70 3.57 -1.82
CA LEU A 251 -18.70 4.13 -0.92
C LEU A 251 -18.18 5.50 -1.41
N VAL A 252 -18.60 5.92 -2.58
CA VAL A 252 -18.35 7.24 -3.20
C VAL A 252 -19.67 7.75 -3.78
N ASP A 253 -19.72 9.00 -4.24
CA ASP A 253 -20.92 9.55 -4.89
C ASP A 253 -21.28 8.75 -6.14
N THR A 254 -22.48 8.17 -6.15
CA THR A 254 -23.05 7.41 -7.28
C THR A 254 -24.25 8.12 -7.92
N SER A 255 -24.40 9.42 -7.70
CA SER A 255 -25.45 10.24 -8.33
C SER A 255 -25.26 10.40 -9.86
N ARG A 256 -24.02 10.25 -10.32
CA ARG A 256 -23.58 10.28 -11.72
C ARG A 256 -23.11 8.90 -12.15
N SER A 257 -22.89 8.70 -13.44
CA SER A 257 -22.27 7.46 -13.93
C SER A 257 -20.84 7.29 -13.38
N PHE A 258 -20.35 6.05 -13.37
CA PHE A 258 -18.96 5.78 -12.94
C PHE A 258 -17.94 6.56 -13.77
N SER A 259 -18.17 6.71 -15.08
CA SER A 259 -17.25 7.46 -15.95
C SER A 259 -17.16 8.93 -15.53
N GLU A 260 -18.29 9.58 -15.29
CA GLU A 260 -18.34 10.97 -14.84
C GLU A 260 -17.76 11.13 -13.43
N THR A 261 -18.00 10.16 -12.54
CA THR A 261 -17.42 10.13 -11.19
C THR A 261 -15.90 10.04 -11.25
N LYS A 262 -15.37 9.18 -12.12
CA LYS A 262 -13.94 9.01 -12.33
C LYS A 262 -13.29 10.25 -12.96
N GLU A 263 -13.95 10.88 -13.92
CA GLU A 263 -13.47 12.13 -14.52
C GLU A 263 -13.42 13.26 -13.48
N GLY A 264 -14.46 13.40 -12.67
CA GLY A 264 -14.51 14.40 -11.59
C GLY A 264 -13.50 14.17 -10.46
N ALA A 265 -13.04 12.93 -10.28
CA ALA A 265 -12.03 12.57 -9.30
C ALA A 265 -10.58 12.90 -9.75
N LEU A 266 -10.35 13.21 -11.03
CA LEU A 266 -9.00 13.47 -11.54
C LEU A 266 -8.47 14.83 -11.05
N ILE A 267 -7.36 14.82 -10.30
CA ILE A 267 -6.79 16.01 -9.66
C ILE A 267 -5.30 16.24 -9.96
N ASP A 268 -4.67 15.45 -10.85
CA ASP A 268 -3.23 15.55 -11.12
C ASP A 268 -2.81 16.95 -11.57
N GLU A 269 -3.61 17.59 -12.43
CA GLU A 269 -3.33 18.95 -12.90
C GLU A 269 -3.54 19.99 -11.78
N LYS A 270 -4.56 19.81 -10.93
CA LYS A 270 -4.76 20.68 -9.76
C LYS A 270 -3.59 20.58 -8.79
N ILE A 271 -3.00 19.40 -8.62
CA ILE A 271 -1.79 19.23 -7.81
C ILE A 271 -0.65 20.03 -8.42
N ARG A 272 -0.36 19.86 -9.73
CA ARG A 272 0.74 20.57 -10.41
C ARG A 272 0.65 22.08 -10.31
N GLN A 273 -0.57 22.63 -10.41
CA GLN A 273 -0.81 24.07 -10.34
C GLN A 273 -0.67 24.64 -8.92
N ASN A 274 -0.68 23.78 -7.89
CA ASN A 274 -0.75 24.24 -6.50
C ASN A 274 0.47 23.84 -5.64
N ILE A 275 1.54 23.31 -6.23
CA ILE A 275 2.73 22.85 -5.51
C ILE A 275 3.37 23.96 -4.66
N GLU A 276 3.31 25.21 -5.10
CA GLU A 276 3.89 26.34 -4.35
C GLU A 276 3.01 26.81 -3.18
N ASN A 277 1.80 26.27 -3.01
CA ASN A 277 0.83 26.73 -2.01
C ASN A 277 0.86 25.87 -0.73
N ASP A 278 1.86 26.05 0.11
CA ASP A 278 2.07 25.22 1.32
C ASP A 278 0.84 25.12 2.22
N PHE A 279 0.26 26.26 2.64
CA PHE A 279 -0.79 26.29 3.66
C PHE A 279 -2.18 25.90 3.17
N ASP A 280 -2.45 26.02 1.87
CA ASP A 280 -3.77 25.83 1.29
C ASP A 280 -3.81 24.70 0.25
N PHE A 281 -2.73 23.93 0.09
CA PHE A 281 -2.58 22.88 -0.92
C PHE A 281 -3.81 21.95 -0.97
N SER A 282 -4.11 21.31 0.16
CA SER A 282 -5.22 20.35 0.31
C SER A 282 -6.58 20.96 -0.01
N LYS A 283 -6.80 22.23 0.37
CA LYS A 283 -8.04 22.95 0.06
C LYS A 283 -8.13 23.27 -1.44
N LYS A 284 -7.04 23.70 -2.07
CA LYS A 284 -7.01 24.10 -3.48
C LYS A 284 -7.22 22.92 -4.42
N ILE A 285 -6.66 21.75 -4.14
CA ILE A 285 -6.87 20.55 -5.00
C ILE A 285 -8.31 20.03 -4.96
N ARG A 286 -9.07 20.38 -3.92
CA ARG A 286 -10.50 20.03 -3.74
C ARG A 286 -11.48 21.10 -4.22
N LYS A 287 -11.02 22.28 -4.67
CA LYS A 287 -11.93 23.30 -5.22
C LYS A 287 -12.51 22.81 -6.54
N ILE A 288 -13.83 22.91 -6.66
CA ILE A 288 -14.61 22.60 -7.87
C ILE A 288 -14.45 23.75 -8.86
#